data_AF-A0A0K1S9V7-F1
#
_entry.id   AF-A0A0K1S9V7-F1
#
_cell.length_a   1.000
_cell.length_b   1.000
_cell.length_c   1.000
_cell.angle_alpha   90.00
_cell.angle_beta   90.00
_cell.angle_gamma   90.00
#
_symmetry.space_group_name_H-M   'P 1'
#
loop_
_entity.id
_entity.type
_entity.pdbx_description
1 polymer ?
#
loop_
_entity_poly.entity_id
_entity_poly.type
_entity_poly.pdbx_seq_one_letter_code
_entity_poly.pdbx_strand_id
1 'polypeptide(L)'
;MQSIHALKQLYELDDSQWLGETISLLRNHQFQQLDLEHLIEELEDLGKEKKNAVASLLEQVIRHLLLLQYWTKETEYNTINWQEEIYNFRTQLKREMTTNLRNYLEEIPR
;
A
#
# COMPACT_ATOMS: atom_id res chain seq x y z
N MET A 1 10.48 32.74 0.90
CA MET A 1 9.75 32.11 2.03
C MET A 1 8.24 31.95 1.79
N GLN A 2 7.62 32.63 0.81
CA GLN A 2 6.17 32.49 0.55
C GLN A 2 5.75 31.17 -0.14
N SER A 3 6.66 30.45 -0.84
CA SER A 3 6.26 29.27 -1.64
C SER A 3 5.99 28.01 -0.79
N ILE A 4 6.78 27.72 0.25
CA ILE A 4 6.59 26.51 1.07
C ILE A 4 5.27 26.59 1.86
N HIS A 5 4.90 27.76 2.37
CA HIS A 5 3.67 27.91 3.15
C HIS A 5 2.41 27.73 2.30
N ALA A 6 2.44 28.20 1.04
CA ALA A 6 1.36 27.95 0.09
C ALA A 6 1.25 26.45 -0.24
N LEU A 7 2.38 25.76 -0.39
CA LEU A 7 2.41 24.31 -0.59
C LEU A 7 1.81 23.58 0.63
N LYS A 8 2.18 23.96 1.86
CA LYS A 8 1.58 23.41 3.09
C LYS A 8 0.06 23.59 3.15
N GLN A 9 -0.45 24.74 2.74
CA GLN A 9 -1.90 24.98 2.68
C GLN A 9 -2.57 24.13 1.60
N LEU A 10 -1.88 23.90 0.48
CA LEU A 10 -2.39 23.09 -0.60
C LEU A 10 -2.54 21.63 -0.18
N TYR A 11 -1.61 21.09 0.63
CA TYR A 11 -1.73 19.75 1.19
C TYR A 11 -3.08 19.53 1.92
N GLU A 12 -3.49 20.51 2.74
CA GLU A 12 -4.72 20.44 3.53
C GLU A 12 -6.01 20.65 2.71
N LEU A 13 -5.91 21.34 1.57
CA LEU A 13 -7.08 21.79 0.79
C LEU A 13 -7.29 20.97 -0.48
N ASP A 14 -6.21 20.54 -1.13
CA ASP A 14 -6.20 19.79 -2.39
C ASP A 14 -4.87 19.01 -2.49
N ASP A 15 -4.86 17.83 -1.86
CA ASP A 15 -3.75 16.87 -1.83
C ASP A 15 -3.26 16.48 -3.23
N SER A 16 -4.18 16.32 -4.18
CA SER A 16 -3.88 16.01 -5.59
C SER A 16 -3.11 17.13 -6.27
N GLN A 17 -3.53 18.39 -6.09
CA GLN A 17 -2.81 19.54 -6.62
C GLN A 17 -1.45 19.71 -5.94
N TRP A 18 -1.38 19.52 -4.62
CA TRP A 18 -0.14 19.54 -3.85
C TRP A 18 0.88 18.52 -4.37
N LEU A 19 0.44 17.29 -4.66
CA LEU A 19 1.30 16.24 -5.19
C LEU A 19 1.85 16.62 -6.57
N GLY A 20 1.00 17.19 -7.43
CA GLY A 20 1.39 17.67 -8.75
C GLY A 20 2.46 18.76 -8.69
N GLU A 21 2.30 19.74 -7.80
CA GLU A 21 3.28 20.81 -7.59
C GLU A 21 4.58 20.29 -6.98
N THR A 22 4.49 19.40 -5.98
CA THR A 22 5.65 18.73 -5.35
C THR A 22 6.48 17.94 -6.37
N ILE A 23 5.83 17.19 -7.27
CA ILE A 23 6.50 16.48 -8.37
C ILE A 23 7.19 17.44 -9.34
N SER A 24 6.54 18.56 -9.67
CA SER A 24 7.12 19.59 -10.54
C SER A 24 8.39 20.18 -9.93
N LEU A 25 8.36 20.52 -8.65
CA LEU A 25 9.52 21.04 -7.90
C LEU A 25 10.66 20.02 -7.83
N LEU A 26 10.35 18.74 -7.59
CA LEU A 26 11.34 17.65 -7.59
C LEU A 26 12.02 17.51 -8.96
N ARG A 27 11.25 17.52 -10.06
CA ARG A 27 11.77 17.41 -11.43
C ARG A 27 12.66 18.58 -11.82
N ASN A 28 12.34 19.78 -11.32
CA ASN A 28 13.11 20.99 -11.58
C ASN A 28 14.27 21.20 -10.58
N HIS A 29 14.52 20.23 -9.69
CA HIS A 29 15.56 20.29 -8.65
C HIS A 29 15.42 21.50 -7.70
N GLN A 30 14.20 22.00 -7.51
CA GLN A 30 13.91 23.18 -6.70
C GLN A 30 13.68 22.83 -5.23
N PHE A 31 14.67 22.15 -4.61
CA PHE A 31 14.53 21.56 -3.28
C PHE A 31 14.26 22.57 -2.16
N GLN A 32 14.67 23.84 -2.31
CA GLN A 32 14.43 24.87 -1.28
C GLN A 32 12.96 25.30 -1.18
N GLN A 33 12.10 24.85 -2.10
CA GLN A 33 10.67 25.17 -2.15
C GLN A 33 9.80 23.97 -1.77
N LEU A 34 10.41 22.81 -1.50
CA LEU A 34 9.67 21.62 -1.12
C LEU A 34 9.13 21.73 0.30
N ASP A 35 7.92 21.23 0.44
CA ASP A 35 7.34 20.91 1.72
C ASP A 35 7.80 19.51 2.16
N LEU A 36 9.01 19.46 2.73
CA LEU A 36 9.66 18.20 3.09
C LEU A 36 8.92 17.44 4.19
N GLU A 37 8.17 18.14 5.04
CA GLU A 37 7.44 17.54 6.16
C GLU A 37 6.32 16.63 5.65
N HIS A 38 5.38 17.19 4.89
CA HIS A 38 4.30 16.40 4.29
C HIS A 38 4.81 15.42 3.23
N LEU A 39 5.90 15.71 2.51
CA LEU A 39 6.50 14.74 1.59
C LEU A 39 7.07 13.52 2.32
N ILE A 40 7.67 13.70 3.50
CA ILE A 40 8.15 12.56 4.31
C ILE A 40 6.95 11.75 4.81
N GLU A 41 5.91 12.41 5.33
CA GLU A 41 4.68 11.77 5.80
C GLU A 41 4.05 10.90 4.70
N GLU A 42 3.85 11.46 3.50
CA GLU A 42 3.29 10.72 2.36
C GLU A 42 4.15 9.51 1.95
N LEU A 43 5.48 9.63 2.03
CA LEU A 43 6.38 8.51 1.73
C LEU A 43 6.33 7.42 2.80
N GLU A 44 6.18 7.79 4.07
CA GLU A 44 6.00 6.85 5.19
C GLU A 44 4.65 6.13 5.08
N ASP A 45 3.58 6.87 4.80
CA ASP A 45 2.24 6.32 4.63
C ASP A 45 2.14 5.42 3.41
N LEU A 46 2.73 5.78 2.27
CA LEU A 46 2.84 4.87 1.11
C LEU A 46 3.56 3.56 1.47
N GLY A 47 4.56 3.61 2.35
CA GLY A 47 5.24 2.43 2.88
C GLY A 47 4.32 1.56 3.75
N LYS A 48 3.53 2.21 4.62
CA LYS A 48 2.57 1.57 5.51
C LYS A 48 1.37 0.97 4.77
N GLU A 49 0.83 1.66 3.77
CA GLU A 49 -0.26 1.16 2.92
C GLU A 49 0.14 -0.11 2.20
N LYS A 50 1.35 -0.17 1.63
CA LYS A 50 1.88 -1.39 1.00
C LYS A 50 2.00 -2.55 1.98
N LYS A 51 2.45 -2.29 3.21
CA LYS A 51 2.50 -3.29 4.29
C LYS A 51 1.10 -3.79 4.64
N ASN A 52 0.14 -2.87 4.81
CA ASN A 52 -1.25 -3.19 5.16
C ASN A 52 -1.97 -3.97 4.04
N ALA A 53 -1.73 -3.61 2.78
CA ALA A 53 -2.27 -4.33 1.62
C ALA A 53 -1.80 -5.79 1.61
N VAL A 54 -0.51 -6.03 1.87
CA VAL A 54 0.02 -7.40 1.97
C VAL A 54 -0.55 -8.15 3.17
N ALA A 55 -0.67 -7.51 4.34
CA ALA A 55 -1.28 -8.13 5.52
C ALA A 55 -2.75 -8.53 5.25
N SER A 56 -3.53 -7.65 4.64
CA SER A 56 -4.93 -7.91 4.27
C SER A 56 -5.05 -9.05 3.25
N LEU A 57 -4.20 -9.06 2.21
CA LEU A 57 -4.17 -10.15 1.22
C LEU A 57 -3.80 -11.50 1.87
N LEU A 58 -2.86 -11.51 2.80
CA LEU A 58 -2.51 -12.72 3.57
C LEU A 58 -3.67 -13.21 4.42
N GLU A 59 -4.35 -12.30 5.13
CA GLU A 59 -5.54 -12.62 5.91
C GLU A 59 -6.62 -13.27 5.04
N GLN A 60 -6.88 -12.71 3.86
CA GLN A 60 -7.85 -13.26 2.91
C GLN A 60 -7.44 -14.66 2.44
N VAL A 61 -6.17 -14.88 2.08
CA VAL A 61 -5.67 -16.21 1.70
C VAL A 61 -5.87 -17.22 2.84
N ILE A 62 -5.49 -16.87 4.07
CA ILE A 62 -5.64 -17.75 5.25
C ILE A 62 -7.12 -18.06 5.50
N ARG A 63 -7.99 -17.06 5.46
CA ARG A 63 -9.43 -17.20 5.63
C ARG A 63 -10.02 -18.20 4.63
N HIS A 64 -9.71 -18.06 3.34
CA HIS A 64 -10.26 -18.95 2.31
C HIS A 64 -9.70 -20.37 2.40
N LEU A 65 -8.44 -20.54 2.82
CA LEU A 65 -7.88 -21.86 3.12
C LEU A 65 -8.62 -22.53 4.28
N LEU A 66 -8.95 -21.78 5.35
CA LEU A 66 -9.74 -22.29 6.46
C LEU A 66 -11.17 -22.64 6.04
N LEU A 67 -11.81 -21.83 5.20
CA LEU A 67 -13.13 -22.13 4.64
C LEU A 67 -13.10 -23.44 3.83
N LEU A 68 -12.12 -23.61 2.95
CA LEU A 68 -11.95 -24.84 2.17
C LEU A 68 -11.69 -26.07 3.04
N GLN A 69 -10.91 -25.93 4.12
CA GLN A 69 -10.51 -27.06 4.96
C GLN A 69 -11.61 -27.48 5.94
N TYR A 70 -12.37 -26.53 6.48
CA TYR A 70 -13.26 -26.80 7.62
C TYR A 70 -14.74 -26.58 7.33
N TRP A 71 -15.11 -25.82 6.29
CA TRP A 71 -16.50 -25.56 5.96
C TRP A 71 -17.03 -26.57 4.96
N THR A 72 -17.40 -27.76 5.46
CA THR A 72 -17.87 -28.92 4.67
C THR A 72 -19.27 -28.76 4.08
N LYS A 73 -20.10 -27.88 4.64
CA LYS A 73 -21.51 -27.71 4.24
C LYS A 73 -21.71 -26.98 2.90
N GLU A 74 -20.79 -26.08 2.55
CA GLU A 74 -20.88 -25.19 1.38
C GLU A 74 -19.82 -25.51 0.32
N THR A 75 -19.01 -26.56 0.56
CA THR A 75 -17.82 -26.89 -0.22
C THR A 75 -18.16 -27.27 -1.66
N GLU A 76 -19.21 -28.05 -1.90
CA GLU A 76 -19.57 -28.51 -3.26
C GLU A 76 -19.84 -27.36 -4.23
N TYR A 77 -20.41 -26.25 -3.75
CA TYR A 77 -20.75 -25.11 -4.60
C TYR A 77 -19.66 -24.02 -4.62
N ASN A 78 -18.91 -23.85 -3.53
CA ASN A 78 -18.00 -22.71 -3.38
C ASN A 78 -16.52 -23.05 -3.57
N THR A 79 -16.14 -24.33 -3.67
CA THR A 79 -14.72 -24.73 -3.77
C THR A 79 -14.02 -24.06 -4.95
N ILE A 80 -14.63 -24.05 -6.13
CA ILE A 80 -14.04 -23.47 -7.33
C ILE A 80 -13.83 -21.96 -7.14
N ASN A 81 -14.86 -21.26 -6.66
CA ASN A 81 -14.80 -19.81 -6.43
C ASN A 81 -13.74 -19.45 -5.38
N TRP A 82 -13.71 -20.14 -4.24
CA TRP A 82 -12.71 -19.87 -3.20
C TRP A 82 -11.27 -20.17 -3.67
N GLN A 83 -11.08 -21.19 -4.52
CA GLN A 83 -9.78 -21.46 -5.12
C GLN A 83 -9.35 -20.36 -6.11
N GLU A 84 -10.28 -19.84 -6.91
CA GLU A 84 -10.03 -18.69 -7.79
C GLU A 84 -9.69 -17.43 -7.00
N GLU A 85 -10.42 -17.16 -5.91
CA GLU A 85 -10.13 -16.04 -5.00
C GLU A 85 -8.73 -16.15 -4.39
N ILE A 86 -8.36 -17.33 -3.88
CA ILE A 86 -7.00 -17.59 -3.38
C ILE A 86 -5.95 -17.33 -4.48
N TYR A 87 -6.19 -17.79 -5.71
CA TYR A 87 -5.27 -17.55 -6.82
C TYR A 87 -5.12 -16.05 -7.11
N ASN A 88 -6.22 -15.31 -7.11
CA ASN A 88 -6.23 -13.87 -7.33
C ASN A 88 -5.50 -13.12 -6.21
N PHE A 89 -5.77 -13.44 -4.94
CA PHE A 89 -5.08 -12.82 -3.81
C PHE A 89 -3.58 -13.11 -3.84
N ARG A 90 -3.17 -14.34 -4.18
CA ARG A 90 -1.74 -14.68 -4.32
C ARG A 90 -1.07 -13.93 -5.48
N THR A 91 -1.80 -13.70 -6.57
CA THR A 91 -1.31 -12.92 -7.71
C THR A 91 -1.15 -11.45 -7.33
N GLN A 92 -2.14 -10.86 -6.65
CA GLN A 92 -2.05 -9.50 -6.12
C GLN A 92 -0.90 -9.38 -5.12
N LEU A 93 -0.75 -10.34 -4.22
CA LEU A 93 0.34 -10.37 -3.25
C LEU A 93 1.71 -10.39 -3.93
N LYS A 94 1.88 -11.15 -5.01
CA LYS A 94 3.13 -11.12 -5.80
C LYS A 94 3.42 -9.75 -6.42
N ARG A 95 2.39 -9.00 -6.79
CA ARG A 95 2.52 -7.65 -7.38
C ARG A 95 2.87 -6.60 -6.33
N GLU A 96 2.21 -6.65 -5.18
CA GLU A 96 2.44 -5.70 -4.08
C GLU A 96 3.74 -6.01 -3.30
N MET A 97 4.26 -7.23 -3.42
CA MET A 97 5.51 -7.66 -2.77
C MET A 97 6.75 -7.02 -3.40
N THR A 98 7.19 -5.90 -2.83
CA THR A 98 8.45 -5.23 -3.20
C THR A 98 9.66 -5.83 -2.48
N THR A 99 10.88 -5.58 -3.00
CA THR A 99 12.14 -6.00 -2.36
C THR A 99 12.27 -5.44 -0.94
N ASN A 100 11.90 -4.17 -0.72
CA ASN A 100 11.96 -3.54 0.60
C ASN A 100 11.02 -4.26 1.59
N LEU A 101 9.81 -4.61 1.15
CA LEU A 101 8.85 -5.32 2.00
C LEU A 101 9.32 -6.75 2.35
N ARG A 102 9.98 -7.45 1.42
CA ARG A 102 10.59 -8.77 1.72
C ARG A 102 11.66 -8.65 2.79
N ASN A 103 12.56 -7.69 2.66
CA ASN A 103 13.61 -7.45 3.65
C ASN A 103 13.00 -7.12 5.02
N TYR A 104 11.98 -6.26 5.06
CA TYR A 104 11.25 -5.95 6.30
C TYR A 104 10.66 -7.20 6.98
N LEU A 105 10.08 -8.13 6.20
CA LEU A 105 9.53 -9.38 6.74
C LEU A 105 10.61 -10.33 7.26
N GLU A 106 11.82 -10.31 6.68
CA GLU A 106 12.96 -11.11 7.13
C GLU A 106 13.59 -10.57 8.42
N GLU A 107 13.45 -9.27 8.69
CA GLU A 107 13.94 -8.59 9.90
C GLU A 107 13.04 -8.82 11.12
N ILE A 108 11.80 -9.32 10.96
CA ILE A 108 10.91 -9.63 12.08
C ILE A 108 11.50 -10.80 12.89
N PRO A 109 11.80 -10.63 14.20
CA PRO A 109 12.28 -11.72 15.04
C PRO A 109 11.26 -12.88 15.07
N ARG A 110 11.75 -14.10 14.86
CA ARG A 110 10.94 -15.33 14.90
C ARG A 110 10.59 -15.75 16.31
#